data_AF-A0A938QH29-F1
#
_entry.id   AF-A0A938QH29-F1
#
_cell.length_a   1.000
_cell.length_b   1.000
_cell.length_c   1.000
_cell.angle_alpha   90.00
_cell.angle_beta   90.00
_cell.angle_gamma   90.00
#
_symmetry.space_group_name_H-M   'P 1'
#
loop_
_entity.id
_entity.type
_entity.pdbx_description
1 polymer ?
#
loop_
_entity_poly.entity_id
_entity_poly.type
_entity_poly.pdbx_seq_one_letter_code
_entity_poly.pdbx_strand_id
1 'polypeptide(L)'
;MEDQRKIQAISFKDDNPGQWLSAYLEARAHLASCESNFHCDPACTRPGCKNQDLQIQVSIVDLLGAAMLLGEPVSAIYQRHYSLGLFSNERDDWIRMVAVKLKKPCPFLKDDRCSIYPVRPLPCVLFPEYLVPAGTLKANAIKDHFRDYLCLHRPLPLSPERAKVIGRLRKMWERESLISSFYLYNHAPCHLDFSNLTEELLRAAERLSEAESEERPEPGGIIPNQVIEKFFLERIAGCRPFAGVREKIWQLNGPEGQSRFLQLWQDDRLVEKLQKAGNDRALVFRFATGKLKTARQSLLPPEYKFY
;
A
#
# COMPACT_ATOMS: atom_id res chain seq x y z
N MET A 1 -14.12 -15.12 -25.00
CA MET A 1 -12.81 -14.44 -24.88
C MET A 1 -12.97 -13.02 -25.46
N GLU A 2 -13.93 -12.31 -24.89
CA GLU A 2 -14.44 -11.01 -25.33
C GLU A 2 -14.68 -10.21 -24.05
N ASP A 3 -14.43 -8.91 -24.13
CA ASP A 3 -14.63 -7.90 -23.08
C ASP A 3 -13.54 -7.71 -21.99
N GLN A 4 -12.26 -7.84 -22.37
CA GLN A 4 -11.17 -7.07 -21.72
C GLN A 4 -11.03 -5.65 -22.29
N ARG A 5 -11.75 -5.32 -23.39
CA ARG A 5 -11.65 -4.04 -24.10
C ARG A 5 -12.55 -2.94 -23.54
N LYS A 6 -13.55 -3.20 -22.68
CA LYS A 6 -14.34 -2.10 -22.06
C LYS A 6 -13.72 -1.44 -20.83
N ILE A 7 -12.49 -1.80 -20.45
CA ILE A 7 -11.64 -0.89 -19.65
C ILE A 7 -10.89 0.10 -20.58
N GLN A 8 -11.15 0.10 -21.91
CA GLN A 8 -10.65 1.12 -22.84
C GLN A 8 -11.54 2.37 -22.96
N ALA A 9 -12.59 2.52 -22.15
CA ALA A 9 -13.50 3.67 -22.26
C ALA A 9 -13.55 4.56 -21.01
N ILE A 10 -12.45 4.61 -20.25
CA ILE A 10 -12.03 5.92 -19.75
C ILE A 10 -10.64 6.21 -20.30
N SER A 11 -10.61 6.34 -21.63
CA SER A 11 -9.59 7.08 -22.34
C SER A 11 -9.72 8.54 -21.89
N PHE A 12 -9.25 8.83 -20.69
CA PHE A 12 -9.03 10.19 -20.26
C PHE A 12 -7.86 10.75 -21.08
N LYS A 13 -8.17 11.19 -22.30
CA LYS A 13 -7.34 12.11 -23.07
C LYS A 13 -7.54 13.55 -22.58
N ASP A 14 -8.07 13.72 -21.37
CA ASP A 14 -8.08 15.02 -20.73
C ASP A 14 -6.67 15.33 -20.26
N ASP A 15 -6.07 16.34 -20.87
CA ASP A 15 -4.79 16.91 -20.44
C ASP A 15 -4.91 17.65 -19.09
N ASN A 16 -6.13 17.76 -18.54
CA ASN A 16 -6.42 18.38 -17.25
C ASN A 16 -6.37 17.34 -16.11
N PRO A 17 -5.36 17.41 -15.20
CA PRO A 17 -5.22 16.43 -14.12
C PRO A 17 -6.37 16.42 -13.13
N GLY A 18 -7.02 17.57 -12.89
CA GLY A 18 -8.13 17.67 -11.95
C GLY A 18 -9.37 16.94 -12.47
N GLN A 19 -9.76 17.20 -13.72
CA GLN A 19 -10.89 16.54 -14.36
C GLN A 19 -10.68 15.03 -14.48
N TRP A 20 -9.47 14.62 -14.88
CA TRP A 20 -9.07 13.21 -14.89
C TRP A 20 -9.26 12.55 -13.52
N LEU A 21 -8.74 13.18 -12.47
CA LEU A 21 -8.77 12.62 -11.11
C LEU A 21 -10.20 12.49 -10.61
N SER A 22 -11.04 13.51 -10.78
CA SER A 22 -12.44 13.49 -10.35
C SER A 22 -13.19 12.33 -10.99
N ALA A 23 -13.13 12.22 -12.32
CA ALA A 23 -13.84 11.18 -13.03
C ALA A 23 -13.24 9.78 -12.78
N TYR A 24 -11.92 9.67 -12.56
CA TYR A 24 -11.30 8.41 -12.16
C TYR A 24 -11.82 7.94 -10.80
N LEU A 25 -11.87 8.84 -9.81
CA LEU A 25 -12.36 8.54 -8.47
C LEU A 25 -13.86 8.22 -8.45
N GLU A 26 -14.66 8.91 -9.26
CA GLU A 26 -16.09 8.59 -9.46
C GLU A 26 -16.27 7.18 -10.04
N ALA A 27 -15.54 6.82 -11.10
CA ALA A 27 -15.58 5.49 -11.67
C ALA A 27 -15.13 4.42 -10.67
N ARG A 28 -14.08 4.71 -9.87
CA ARG A 28 -13.60 3.83 -8.80
C ARG A 28 -14.66 3.61 -7.72
N ALA A 29 -15.32 4.69 -7.29
CA ALA A 29 -16.39 4.63 -6.28
C ALA A 29 -17.63 3.88 -6.82
N HIS A 30 -18.00 4.10 -8.08
CA HIS A 30 -19.08 3.36 -8.72
C HIS A 30 -18.79 1.86 -8.77
N LEU A 31 -17.59 1.47 -9.21
CA LEU A 31 -17.15 0.06 -9.20
C LEU A 31 -17.13 -0.52 -7.78
N ALA A 32 -16.72 0.26 -6.78
CA ALA A 32 -16.72 -0.19 -5.39
C ALA A 32 -18.11 -0.66 -4.93
N SER A 33 -19.17 0.07 -5.33
CA SER A 33 -20.56 -0.25 -4.96
C SER A 33 -21.25 -1.25 -5.89
N CYS A 34 -20.80 -1.39 -7.14
CA CYS A 34 -21.40 -2.26 -8.14
C CYS A 34 -21.40 -3.74 -7.69
N GLU A 35 -22.58 -4.36 -7.69
CA GLU A 35 -22.80 -5.77 -7.30
C GLU A 35 -22.33 -6.13 -5.87
N SER A 36 -22.10 -5.14 -4.99
CA SER A 36 -21.71 -5.41 -3.61
C SER A 36 -22.94 -5.50 -2.72
N ASN A 37 -23.15 -6.68 -2.12
CA ASN A 37 -24.11 -6.89 -1.04
C ASN A 37 -23.44 -6.90 0.34
N PHE A 38 -22.17 -6.52 0.42
CA PHE A 38 -21.43 -6.51 1.66
C PHE A 38 -21.83 -5.30 2.51
N HIS A 39 -22.25 -5.57 3.74
CA HIS A 39 -22.44 -4.56 4.77
C HIS A 39 -21.64 -4.98 6.00
N CYS A 40 -20.93 -4.03 6.60
CA CYS A 40 -20.30 -4.26 7.89
C CYS A 40 -21.37 -4.63 8.92
N ASP A 41 -21.08 -5.61 9.77
CA ASP A 41 -21.92 -5.92 10.92
C ASP A 41 -22.17 -4.63 11.75
N PRO A 42 -23.41 -4.35 12.18
CA PRO A 42 -23.71 -3.19 13.02
C PRO A 42 -22.88 -3.16 14.31
N ALA A 43 -22.51 -4.31 14.87
CA ALA A 43 -21.67 -4.43 16.05
C ALA A 43 -20.16 -4.36 15.74
N CYS A 44 -19.75 -4.25 14.47
CA CYS A 44 -18.34 -4.16 14.13
C CYS A 44 -17.76 -2.82 14.61
N THR A 45 -16.83 -2.89 15.56
CA THR A 45 -16.13 -1.76 16.19
C THR A 45 -15.15 -1.04 15.27
N ARG A 46 -15.08 -1.45 13.99
CA ARG A 46 -14.12 -0.98 12.97
C ARG A 46 -12.67 -1.23 13.38
N PRO A 47 -12.30 -2.48 13.74
CA PRO A 47 -10.96 -2.81 14.26
C PRO A 47 -9.86 -2.34 13.30
N GLY A 48 -10.08 -2.43 11.98
CA GLY A 48 -9.13 -1.94 11.00
C GLY A 48 -8.82 -0.45 11.04
N CYS A 49 -9.79 0.37 11.45
CA CYS A 49 -9.56 1.80 11.61
C CYS A 49 -8.89 2.11 12.96
N LYS A 50 -9.15 1.32 14.01
CA LYS A 50 -8.66 1.57 15.37
C LYS A 50 -7.31 0.91 15.67
N ASN A 51 -6.96 -0.16 14.97
CA ASN A 51 -5.71 -0.91 15.15
C ASN A 51 -4.49 -0.07 14.70
N GLN A 52 -3.53 0.12 15.61
CA GLN A 52 -2.31 0.89 15.42
C GLN A 52 -1.28 0.17 14.54
N ASP A 53 -1.27 -1.16 14.58
CA ASP A 53 -0.30 -2.01 13.87
C ASP A 53 -0.76 -2.37 12.46
N LEU A 54 -2.04 -2.15 12.13
CA LEU A 54 -2.56 -2.47 10.80
C LEU A 54 -1.96 -1.53 9.75
N GLN A 55 -1.17 -2.10 8.84
CA GLN A 55 -0.62 -1.34 7.72
C GLN A 55 -1.59 -1.30 6.54
N ILE A 56 -1.91 -0.09 6.08
CA ILE A 56 -2.71 0.13 4.88
C ILE A 56 -1.84 0.89 3.88
N GLN A 57 -1.49 0.21 2.78
CA GLN A 57 -0.81 0.85 1.66
C GLN A 57 -1.76 1.83 0.99
N VAL A 58 -1.22 2.96 0.55
CA VAL A 58 -1.98 3.97 -0.20
C VAL A 58 -1.18 4.41 -1.43
N SER A 59 -1.91 4.81 -2.46
CA SER A 59 -1.33 5.36 -3.68
C SER A 59 -1.25 6.89 -3.64
N ILE A 60 -0.57 7.48 -4.62
CA ILE A 60 -0.66 8.92 -4.88
C ILE A 60 -2.09 9.32 -5.28
N VAL A 61 -2.83 8.43 -5.96
CA VAL A 61 -4.23 8.70 -6.30
C VAL A 61 -5.09 8.83 -5.04
N ASP A 62 -4.84 8.01 -4.02
CA ASP A 62 -5.51 8.13 -2.72
C ASP A 62 -5.17 9.43 -2.00
N LEU A 63 -3.89 9.86 -2.05
CA LEU A 63 -3.46 11.15 -1.50
C LEU A 63 -4.12 12.33 -2.20
N LEU A 64 -4.13 12.31 -3.54
CA LEU A 64 -4.75 13.33 -4.37
C LEU A 64 -6.27 13.39 -4.13
N GLY A 65 -6.93 12.24 -4.06
CA GLY A 65 -8.36 12.15 -3.79
C GLY A 65 -8.75 12.69 -2.40
N ALA A 66 -7.98 12.34 -1.37
CA ALA A 66 -8.18 12.88 -0.02
C ALA A 66 -7.96 14.41 0.02
N ALA A 67 -6.91 14.90 -0.66
CA ALA A 67 -6.63 16.33 -0.77
C ALA A 67 -7.73 17.11 -1.50
N MET A 68 -8.20 16.58 -2.62
CA MET A 68 -9.31 17.15 -3.39
C MET A 68 -10.60 17.19 -2.55
N LEU A 69 -10.95 16.10 -1.86
CA LEU A 69 -12.17 16.03 -1.05
C LEU A 69 -12.14 16.98 0.15
N LEU A 70 -10.98 17.16 0.77
CA LEU A 70 -10.83 18.00 1.96
C LEU A 70 -10.51 19.46 1.62
N GLY A 71 -10.25 19.78 0.34
CA GLY A 71 -9.89 21.12 -0.09
C GLY A 71 -8.53 21.59 0.45
N GLU A 72 -7.59 20.66 0.62
CA GLU A 72 -6.29 20.93 1.26
C GLU A 72 -5.11 20.58 0.35
N PRO A 73 -3.92 21.21 0.55
CA PRO A 73 -2.72 20.83 -0.20
C PRO A 73 -2.31 19.37 0.03
N VAL A 74 -1.90 18.68 -1.03
CA VAL A 74 -1.44 17.27 -1.00
C VAL A 74 -0.34 17.06 0.03
N SER A 75 0.60 17.99 0.15
CA SER A 75 1.68 17.90 1.14
C SER A 75 1.18 17.98 2.58
N ALA A 76 0.17 18.81 2.85
CA ALA A 76 -0.41 18.96 4.18
C ALA A 76 -1.19 17.70 4.58
N ILE A 77 -1.94 17.14 3.62
CA ILE A 77 -2.65 15.86 3.77
C ILE A 77 -1.67 14.72 4.03
N TYR A 78 -0.61 14.62 3.23
CA TYR A 78 0.45 13.64 3.44
C TYR A 78 1.04 13.76 4.84
N GLN A 79 1.49 14.95 5.25
CA GLN A 79 2.14 15.16 6.54
C GLN A 79 1.25 14.77 7.72
N ARG A 80 -0.05 15.10 7.67
CA ARG A 80 -0.97 14.81 8.78
C ARG A 80 -1.45 13.37 8.81
N HIS A 81 -1.73 12.77 7.65
CA HIS A 81 -2.50 11.53 7.59
C HIS A 81 -1.74 10.33 7.03
N TYR A 82 -0.56 10.54 6.45
CA TYR A 82 0.20 9.50 5.76
C TYR A 82 1.69 9.56 6.09
N SER A 83 2.41 8.49 5.77
CA SER A 83 3.87 8.46 5.89
C SER A 83 4.45 7.47 4.88
N LEU A 84 5.77 7.45 4.72
CA LEU A 84 6.41 6.25 4.18
C LEU A 84 6.25 5.09 5.18
N GLY A 85 6.19 3.88 4.65
CA GLY A 85 6.08 2.67 5.43
C GLY A 85 6.68 1.47 4.73
N LEU A 86 6.92 0.43 5.52
CA LEU A 86 7.46 -0.86 5.09
C LEU A 86 6.35 -1.91 5.14
N PHE A 87 6.13 -2.59 4.03
CA PHE A 87 5.14 -3.66 3.93
C PHE A 87 5.85 -5.01 3.86
N SER A 88 5.41 -5.96 4.69
CA SER A 88 5.83 -7.35 4.57
C SER A 88 5.31 -7.93 3.25
N ASN A 89 6.13 -8.73 2.58
CA ASN A 89 5.75 -9.52 1.41
C ASN A 89 5.18 -10.91 1.81
N GLU A 90 4.78 -11.09 3.08
CA GLU A 90 4.36 -12.36 3.68
C GLU A 90 5.46 -13.45 3.66
N ARG A 91 6.71 -13.09 3.32
CA ARG A 91 7.87 -13.98 3.40
C ARG A 91 8.72 -13.64 4.61
N ASP A 92 9.47 -14.64 5.05
CA ASP A 92 10.44 -14.51 6.12
C ASP A 92 11.82 -14.01 5.62
N ASP A 93 11.86 -13.31 4.48
CA ASP A 93 13.10 -13.04 3.74
C ASP A 93 13.77 -11.70 4.07
N TRP A 94 13.47 -11.06 5.22
CA TRP A 94 13.95 -9.71 5.60
C TRP A 94 13.72 -8.61 4.55
N ILE A 95 13.01 -8.91 3.45
CA ILE A 95 12.72 -7.97 2.38
C ILE A 95 11.39 -7.31 2.69
N ARG A 96 11.35 -5.98 2.56
CA ARG A 96 10.16 -5.17 2.75
C ARG A 96 9.91 -4.29 1.54
N MET A 97 8.67 -4.14 1.16
CA MET A 97 8.28 -3.20 0.11
C MET A 97 8.09 -1.80 0.71
N VAL A 98 8.66 -0.78 0.07
CA VAL A 98 8.51 0.61 0.49
C VAL A 98 7.36 1.24 -0.27
N ALA A 99 6.37 1.75 0.45
CA ALA A 99 5.25 2.49 -0.12
C ALA A 99 4.75 3.56 0.86
N VAL A 100 3.84 4.41 0.37
CA VAL A 100 3.10 5.29 1.26
C VAL A 100 2.09 4.46 2.04
N LYS A 101 1.94 4.75 3.34
CA LYS A 101 0.96 4.14 4.21
C LYS A 101 0.05 5.18 4.86
N LEU A 102 -1.17 4.77 5.18
CA LEU A 102 -2.07 5.53 6.04
C LEU A 102 -1.58 5.43 7.50
N LYS A 103 -1.48 6.57 8.19
CA LYS A 103 -1.18 6.59 9.63
C LYS A 103 -2.29 5.93 10.42
N LYS A 104 -1.91 5.30 11.55
CA LYS A 104 -2.84 4.65 12.46
C LYS A 104 -2.74 5.21 13.88
N PRO A 105 -3.84 5.23 14.67
CA PRO A 105 -5.21 4.94 14.28
C PRO A 105 -5.69 5.80 13.09
N CYS A 106 -6.65 5.29 12.32
CA CYS A 106 -7.10 5.91 11.07
C CYS A 106 -7.61 7.33 11.35
N PRO A 107 -6.95 8.39 10.83
CA PRO A 107 -7.32 9.77 11.14
C PRO A 107 -8.65 10.18 10.50
N PHE A 108 -9.15 9.37 9.57
CA PHE A 108 -10.41 9.61 8.87
C PHE A 108 -11.60 8.93 9.52
N LEU A 109 -11.43 8.16 10.60
CA LEU A 109 -12.54 7.60 11.36
C LEU A 109 -13.18 8.70 12.22
N LYS A 110 -14.40 9.13 11.89
CA LYS A 110 -15.21 10.08 12.66
C LYS A 110 -16.59 9.48 12.88
N ASP A 111 -17.08 9.46 14.13
CA ASP A 111 -18.39 8.91 14.50
C ASP A 111 -18.63 7.49 13.93
N ASP A 112 -17.62 6.62 14.06
CA ASP A 112 -17.56 5.25 13.52
C ASP A 112 -17.78 5.12 11.99
N ARG A 113 -17.57 6.22 11.26
CA ARG A 113 -17.65 6.31 9.79
C ARG A 113 -16.36 6.86 9.19
N CYS A 114 -16.09 6.49 7.94
CA CYS A 114 -14.96 7.05 7.21
C CYS A 114 -15.35 8.42 6.62
N SER A 115 -14.71 9.48 7.09
CA SER A 115 -14.94 10.86 6.62
C SER A 115 -14.50 11.10 5.17
N ILE A 116 -13.69 10.21 4.58
CA ILE A 116 -13.28 10.26 3.18
C ILE A 116 -13.86 9.09 2.36
N TYR A 117 -15.03 8.56 2.75
CA TYR A 117 -15.61 7.35 2.17
C TYR A 117 -15.60 7.28 0.63
N PRO A 118 -15.93 8.34 -0.13
CA PRO A 118 -15.94 8.31 -1.60
C PRO A 118 -14.56 8.11 -2.24
N VAL A 119 -13.50 8.56 -1.55
CA VAL A 119 -12.10 8.55 -2.04
C VAL A 119 -11.20 7.66 -1.18
N ARG A 120 -11.80 6.76 -0.38
CA ARG A 120 -11.04 5.88 0.52
C ARG A 120 -10.04 5.01 -0.26
N PRO A 121 -8.87 4.66 0.33
CA PRO A 121 -7.87 3.85 -0.33
C PRO A 121 -8.40 2.53 -0.87
N LEU A 122 -7.92 2.08 -2.03
CA LEU A 122 -8.37 0.83 -2.63
C LEU A 122 -8.23 -0.39 -1.71
N PRO A 123 -7.16 -0.55 -0.91
CA PRO A 123 -7.12 -1.65 0.07
C PRO A 123 -8.27 -1.60 1.08
N CYS A 124 -8.74 -0.40 1.46
CA CYS A 124 -9.93 -0.25 2.30
C CYS A 124 -11.25 -0.48 1.54
N VAL A 125 -11.30 -0.19 0.23
CA VAL A 125 -12.45 -0.51 -0.63
C VAL A 125 -12.59 -2.02 -0.83
N LEU A 126 -11.48 -2.69 -1.08
CA LEU A 126 -11.40 -4.10 -1.47
C LEU A 126 -11.69 -5.05 -0.30
N PHE A 127 -11.37 -4.65 0.92
CA PHE A 127 -11.56 -5.47 2.12
C PHE A 127 -13.03 -5.54 2.54
N PRO A 128 -13.56 -6.71 2.95
CA PRO A 128 -12.89 -8.02 3.01
C PRO A 128 -13.01 -8.85 1.73
N GLU A 129 -13.83 -8.40 0.77
CA GLU A 129 -14.25 -9.19 -0.38
C GLU A 129 -13.08 -9.71 -1.23
N TYR A 130 -11.97 -8.97 -1.36
CA TYR A 130 -10.81 -9.43 -2.15
C TYR A 130 -10.14 -10.70 -1.61
N LEU A 131 -10.33 -11.04 -0.33
CA LEU A 131 -9.77 -12.24 0.28
C LEU A 131 -10.44 -13.52 -0.22
N VAL A 132 -11.67 -13.44 -0.70
CA VAL A 132 -12.44 -14.59 -1.22
C VAL A 132 -11.86 -15.12 -2.52
N PRO A 133 -11.74 -14.33 -3.62
CA PRO A 133 -11.13 -14.81 -4.85
C PRO A 133 -9.62 -15.08 -4.71
N ALA A 134 -8.98 -14.53 -3.67
CA ALA A 134 -7.60 -14.88 -3.33
C ALA A 134 -7.48 -16.22 -2.59
N GLY A 135 -8.58 -16.80 -2.09
CA GLY A 135 -8.56 -18.02 -1.30
C GLY A 135 -7.94 -17.86 0.10
N THR A 136 -7.77 -16.63 0.58
CA THR A 136 -7.02 -16.32 1.80
C THR A 136 -7.89 -15.84 2.97
N LEU A 137 -9.23 -15.86 2.82
CA LEU A 137 -10.16 -15.39 3.86
C LEU A 137 -9.93 -16.08 5.21
N LYS A 138 -9.95 -17.42 5.24
CA LYS A 138 -9.77 -18.20 6.49
C LYS A 138 -8.38 -18.01 7.10
N ALA A 139 -7.34 -18.00 6.27
CA ALA A 139 -5.97 -17.81 6.72
C ALA A 139 -5.74 -16.42 7.33
N ASN A 140 -6.41 -15.38 6.80
CA ASN A 140 -6.33 -14.04 7.38
C ASN A 140 -7.18 -13.89 8.65
N ALA A 141 -8.31 -14.58 8.77
CA ALA A 141 -9.19 -14.48 9.95
C ALA A 141 -8.50 -14.84 11.27
N ILE A 142 -7.46 -15.68 11.23
CA ILE A 142 -6.70 -16.10 12.42
C ILE A 142 -5.47 -15.22 12.73
N LYS A 143 -5.06 -14.32 11.82
CA LYS A 143 -3.92 -13.42 12.05
C LYS A 143 -4.28 -12.41 13.13
N ASP A 144 -3.34 -12.07 14.01
CA ASP A 144 -3.59 -11.22 15.18
C ASP A 144 -4.24 -9.87 14.82
N HIS A 145 -3.75 -9.19 13.79
CA HIS A 145 -4.30 -7.89 13.35
C HIS A 145 -5.67 -7.98 12.67
N PHE A 146 -6.14 -9.18 12.34
CA PHE A 146 -7.44 -9.43 11.72
C PHE A 146 -8.44 -10.16 12.63
N ARG A 147 -7.99 -10.64 13.79
CA ARG A 147 -8.77 -11.46 14.73
C ARG A 147 -10.11 -10.83 15.11
N ASP A 148 -10.16 -9.52 15.27
CA ASP A 148 -11.36 -8.81 15.74
C ASP A 148 -12.36 -8.46 14.63
N TYR A 149 -12.05 -8.78 13.37
CA TYR A 149 -12.97 -8.53 12.27
C TYR A 149 -14.07 -9.58 12.20
N LEU A 150 -15.25 -9.24 12.72
CA LEU A 150 -16.44 -10.10 12.67
C LEU A 150 -16.76 -10.61 11.25
N CYS A 151 -16.51 -9.79 10.22
CA CYS A 151 -16.78 -10.15 8.83
C CYS A 151 -15.86 -11.26 8.27
N LEU A 152 -14.72 -11.55 8.91
CA LEU A 152 -13.81 -12.62 8.47
C LEU A 152 -14.19 -13.99 9.06
N HIS A 153 -15.01 -14.01 10.12
CA HIS A 153 -15.43 -15.24 10.83
C HIS A 153 -16.75 -15.82 10.34
N ARG A 154 -17.34 -15.23 9.29
CA ARG A 154 -18.59 -15.69 8.68
C ARG A 154 -18.37 -15.99 7.19
N PRO A 155 -19.18 -16.87 6.58
CA PRO A 155 -19.16 -17.04 5.13
C PRO A 155 -19.39 -15.70 4.42
N LEU A 156 -18.53 -15.40 3.45
CA LEU A 156 -18.64 -14.20 2.61
C LEU A 156 -18.87 -14.64 1.15
N PRO A 157 -20.11 -14.98 0.76
CA PRO A 157 -20.40 -15.40 -0.60
C PRO A 157 -20.23 -14.21 -1.56
N LEU A 158 -19.55 -14.45 -2.67
CA LEU A 158 -19.43 -13.48 -3.77
C LEU A 158 -20.10 -14.04 -5.02
N SER A 159 -20.93 -13.23 -5.66
CA SER A 159 -21.43 -13.55 -6.99
C SER A 159 -20.27 -13.56 -8.01
N PRO A 160 -20.38 -14.33 -9.11
CA PRO A 160 -19.41 -14.28 -10.20
C PRO A 160 -19.19 -12.86 -10.75
N GLU A 161 -20.25 -12.05 -10.79
CA GLU A 161 -20.23 -10.66 -11.24
C GLU A 161 -19.42 -9.79 -10.29
N ARG A 162 -19.65 -9.90 -8.98
CA ARG A 162 -18.87 -9.17 -7.97
C ARG A 162 -17.40 -9.59 -7.99
N ALA A 163 -17.11 -10.87 -8.16
CA ALA A 163 -15.73 -11.35 -8.30
C ALA A 163 -15.00 -10.72 -9.50
N LYS A 164 -15.70 -10.52 -10.64
CA LYS A 164 -15.15 -9.78 -11.79
C LYS A 164 -14.89 -8.31 -11.45
N VAL A 165 -15.81 -7.64 -10.75
CA VAL A 165 -15.64 -6.25 -10.31
C VAL A 165 -14.44 -6.11 -9.36
N ILE A 166 -14.31 -6.99 -8.37
CA ILE A 166 -13.15 -7.05 -7.47
C ILE A 166 -11.85 -7.25 -8.26
N GLY A 167 -11.86 -8.12 -9.27
CA GLY A 167 -10.73 -8.29 -10.19
C GLY A 167 -10.34 -7.00 -10.93
N ARG A 168 -11.32 -6.18 -11.32
CA ARG A 168 -11.06 -4.86 -11.93
C ARG A 168 -10.46 -3.86 -10.93
N LEU A 169 -11.03 -3.77 -9.72
CA LEU A 169 -10.51 -2.90 -8.66
C LEU A 169 -9.08 -3.31 -8.24
N ARG A 170 -8.76 -4.62 -8.24
CA ARG A 170 -7.40 -5.10 -8.03
C ARG A 170 -6.43 -4.64 -9.12
N LYS A 171 -6.83 -4.72 -10.40
CA LYS A 171 -6.01 -4.20 -11.51
C LYS A 171 -5.79 -2.68 -11.41
N MET A 172 -6.81 -1.94 -10.99
CA MET A 172 -6.68 -0.50 -10.69
C MET A 172 -5.65 -0.29 -9.59
N TRP A 173 -5.74 -1.04 -8.49
CA TRP A 173 -4.82 -0.96 -7.37
C TRP A 173 -3.36 -1.28 -7.75
N GLU A 174 -3.16 -2.31 -8.57
CA GLU A 174 -1.84 -2.69 -9.08
C GLU A 174 -1.22 -1.55 -9.89
N ARG A 175 -1.99 -0.93 -10.81
CA ARG A 175 -1.53 0.23 -11.59
C ARG A 175 -1.24 1.43 -10.68
N GLU A 176 -2.15 1.76 -9.77
CA GLU A 176 -1.99 2.84 -8.80
C GLU A 176 -0.71 2.67 -7.98
N SER A 177 -0.45 1.46 -7.49
CA SER A 177 0.74 1.13 -6.71
C SER A 177 2.03 1.28 -7.51
N LEU A 178 2.06 0.75 -8.74
CA LEU A 178 3.25 0.78 -9.59
C LEU A 178 3.61 2.22 -10.00
N ILE A 179 2.63 2.99 -10.48
CA ILE A 179 2.88 4.38 -10.89
C ILE A 179 3.27 5.25 -9.69
N SER A 180 2.62 5.05 -8.53
CA SER A 180 2.99 5.79 -7.32
C SER A 180 4.41 5.49 -6.86
N SER A 181 4.79 4.21 -6.84
CA SER A 181 6.15 3.78 -6.51
C SER A 181 7.17 4.36 -7.50
N PHE A 182 6.86 4.30 -8.80
CA PHE A 182 7.74 4.84 -9.83
C PHE A 182 7.91 6.36 -9.74
N TYR A 183 6.81 7.11 -9.53
CA TYR A 183 6.89 8.56 -9.35
C TYR A 183 7.78 8.91 -8.14
N LEU A 184 7.57 8.27 -6.99
CA LEU A 184 8.29 8.58 -5.77
C LEU A 184 9.76 8.14 -5.78
N TYR A 185 10.06 6.97 -6.35
CA TYR A 185 11.39 6.33 -6.20
C TYR A 185 12.12 6.14 -7.53
N ASN A 186 11.53 6.51 -8.66
CA ASN A 186 12.02 6.24 -10.02
C ASN A 186 12.14 4.74 -10.36
N HIS A 187 11.52 3.88 -9.53
CA HIS A 187 11.53 2.43 -9.62
C HIS A 187 10.24 1.88 -9.04
N ALA A 188 9.71 0.77 -9.59
CA ALA A 188 8.54 0.10 -9.06
C ALA A 188 8.55 -1.41 -9.35
N PRO A 189 8.10 -2.25 -8.39
CA PRO A 189 7.99 -1.93 -6.96
C PRO A 189 9.36 -1.63 -6.34
N CYS A 190 9.37 -0.91 -5.20
CA CYS A 190 10.61 -0.61 -4.48
C CYS A 190 10.75 -1.51 -3.25
N HIS A 191 11.83 -2.29 -3.19
CA HIS A 191 12.07 -3.24 -2.10
C HIS A 191 13.37 -2.92 -1.35
N LEU A 192 13.35 -3.08 -0.04
CA LEU A 192 14.52 -3.01 0.84
C LEU A 192 14.81 -4.37 1.44
N ASP A 193 16.08 -4.73 1.48
CA ASP A 193 16.59 -5.93 2.13
C ASP A 193 17.32 -5.53 3.41
N PHE A 194 16.80 -6.02 4.54
CA PHE A 194 17.33 -5.78 5.88
C PHE A 194 18.19 -6.94 6.40
N SER A 195 18.44 -8.00 5.60
CA SER A 195 19.15 -9.21 6.04
C SER A 195 20.55 -8.95 6.59
N ASN A 196 21.23 -7.90 6.12
CA ASN A 196 22.55 -7.52 6.60
C ASN A 196 22.53 -6.56 7.80
N LEU A 197 21.34 -6.24 8.32
CA LEU A 197 21.11 -5.37 9.45
C LEU A 197 20.50 -6.09 10.66
N THR A 198 20.33 -7.42 10.57
CA THR A 198 19.65 -8.23 11.59
C THR A 198 20.21 -8.00 13.00
N GLU A 199 21.53 -8.02 13.18
CA GLU A 199 22.16 -7.78 14.50
C GLU A 199 21.96 -6.34 15.03
N GLU A 200 21.91 -5.34 14.15
CA GLU A 200 21.62 -3.96 14.55
C GLU A 200 20.15 -3.79 14.94
N LEU A 201 19.25 -4.44 14.20
CA LEU A 201 17.82 -4.43 14.46
C LEU A 201 17.48 -5.19 15.75
N LEU A 202 18.13 -6.31 16.03
CA LEU A 202 17.98 -7.05 17.29
C LEU A 202 18.37 -6.18 18.48
N ARG A 203 19.55 -5.53 18.42
CA ARG A 203 19.99 -4.56 19.44
C ARG A 203 19.08 -3.34 19.56
N ALA A 204 18.39 -2.94 18.49
CA ALA A 204 17.40 -1.86 18.55
C ALA A 204 16.10 -2.32 19.21
N ALA A 205 15.70 -3.57 19.00
CA ALA A 205 14.52 -4.16 19.64
C ALA A 205 14.76 -4.37 21.15
N GLU A 206 15.91 -4.91 21.55
CA GLU A 206 16.28 -5.10 22.96
C GLU A 206 16.18 -3.79 23.76
N ARG A 207 16.72 -2.69 23.21
CA ARG A 207 16.66 -1.36 23.84
C ARG A 207 15.25 -0.79 23.99
N LEU A 208 14.33 -1.17 23.10
CA LEU A 208 12.92 -0.76 23.22
C LEU A 208 12.22 -1.59 24.30
N SER A 209 12.47 -2.90 24.36
CA SER A 209 11.94 -3.76 25.41
C SER A 209 12.42 -3.36 26.80
N GLU A 210 13.70 -3.03 26.97
CA GLU A 210 14.26 -2.54 28.24
C GLU A 210 13.65 -1.20 28.70
N ALA A 211 13.13 -0.39 27.77
CA ALA A 211 12.47 0.87 28.07
C ALA A 211 10.97 0.70 28.39
N GLU A 212 10.37 -0.42 27.99
CA GLU A 212 8.92 -0.69 28.10
C GLU A 212 8.57 -1.77 29.14
N SER A 213 9.51 -2.61 29.60
CA SER A 213 9.28 -3.63 30.63
C SER A 213 10.53 -4.02 31.45
N GLU A 214 10.35 -4.30 32.76
CA GLU A 214 11.37 -4.93 33.63
C GLU A 214 11.62 -6.42 33.31
N GLU A 215 10.81 -7.03 32.44
CA GLU A 215 10.97 -8.44 32.04
C GLU A 215 11.81 -8.56 30.76
N ARG A 216 12.88 -9.37 30.85
CA ARG A 216 13.79 -9.62 29.72
C ARG A 216 13.07 -10.39 28.61
N PRO A 217 13.10 -9.93 27.36
CA PRO A 217 12.57 -10.69 26.24
C PRO A 217 13.35 -12.01 26.04
N GLU A 218 12.65 -13.09 25.70
CA GLU A 218 13.29 -14.38 25.45
C GLU A 218 14.28 -14.33 24.27
N PRO A 219 15.43 -15.05 24.34
CA PRO A 219 16.42 -15.08 23.27
C PRO A 219 15.84 -15.75 22.02
N GLY A 220 15.87 -15.05 20.88
CA GLY A 220 15.30 -15.52 19.60
C GLY A 220 14.10 -14.71 19.10
N GLY A 221 13.78 -13.59 19.76
CA GLY A 221 12.59 -12.78 19.52
C GLY A 221 12.41 -12.27 18.08
N ILE A 222 11.16 -12.35 17.61
CA ILE A 222 10.66 -11.71 16.39
C ILE A 222 10.90 -10.19 16.53
N ILE A 223 11.64 -9.58 15.60
CA ILE A 223 11.86 -8.13 15.60
C ILE A 223 10.52 -7.43 15.30
N PRO A 224 10.00 -6.58 16.20
CA PRO A 224 8.75 -5.91 15.95
C PRO A 224 8.86 -5.00 14.73
N ASN A 225 7.83 -4.99 13.89
CA ASN A 225 7.82 -4.20 12.64
C ASN A 225 8.05 -2.70 12.89
N GLN A 226 7.60 -2.18 14.04
CA GLN A 226 7.83 -0.80 14.46
C GLN A 226 9.32 -0.47 14.59
N VAL A 227 10.16 -1.41 15.03
CA VAL A 227 11.62 -1.25 15.14
C VAL A 227 12.25 -1.09 13.76
N ILE A 228 11.89 -1.97 12.83
CA ILE A 228 12.39 -1.95 11.45
C ILE A 228 11.94 -0.65 10.75
N GLU A 229 10.70 -0.24 10.95
CA GLU A 229 10.16 0.99 10.38
C GLU A 229 10.84 2.25 10.94
N LYS A 230 11.06 2.31 12.26
CA LYS A 230 11.81 3.40 12.88
C LYS A 230 13.24 3.47 12.31
N PHE A 231 13.91 2.33 12.21
CA PHE A 231 15.24 2.25 11.60
C PHE A 231 15.24 2.78 10.16
N PHE A 232 14.25 2.38 9.35
CA PHE A 232 14.11 2.87 7.98
C PHE A 232 13.93 4.39 7.92
N LEU A 233 13.02 4.95 8.73
CA LEU A 233 12.74 6.38 8.74
C LEU A 233 13.94 7.21 9.20
N GLU A 234 14.70 6.73 10.18
CA GLU A 234 15.85 7.45 10.74
C GLU A 234 17.09 7.38 9.86
N ARG A 235 17.34 6.23 9.21
CA ARG A 235 18.65 5.96 8.56
C ARG A 235 18.60 5.81 7.05
N ILE A 236 17.47 5.36 6.51
CA ILE A 236 17.37 4.93 5.12
C ILE A 236 16.54 5.90 4.28
N ALA A 237 15.49 6.49 4.85
CA ALA A 237 14.59 7.41 4.14
C ALA A 237 15.32 8.67 3.58
N GLY A 238 16.45 9.05 4.18
CA GLY A 238 17.33 10.12 3.69
C GLY A 238 18.29 9.71 2.57
N CYS A 239 18.40 8.42 2.24
CA CYS A 239 19.25 7.92 1.16
C CYS A 239 18.50 7.89 -0.17
N ARG A 240 19.20 8.07 -1.30
CA ARG A 240 18.60 7.80 -2.62
C ARG A 240 18.21 6.31 -2.72
N PRO A 241 17.02 5.98 -3.28
CA PRO A 241 16.11 6.85 -4.02
C PRO A 241 15.02 7.54 -3.17
N PHE A 242 15.02 7.36 -1.85
CA PHE A 242 14.01 7.90 -0.94
C PHE A 242 14.24 9.38 -0.59
N ALA A 243 15.48 9.84 -0.69
CA ALA A 243 15.80 11.26 -0.69
C ALA A 243 15.00 11.98 -1.79
N GLY A 244 14.25 13.03 -1.45
CA GLY A 244 13.41 13.74 -2.42
C GLY A 244 11.92 13.37 -2.39
N VAL A 245 11.50 12.37 -1.61
CA VAL A 245 10.09 11.93 -1.57
C VAL A 245 9.17 13.07 -1.11
N ARG A 246 9.56 13.83 -0.09
CA ARG A 246 8.75 14.94 0.43
C ARG A 246 8.59 16.04 -0.61
N GLU A 247 9.65 16.33 -1.34
CA GLU A 247 9.70 17.33 -2.41
C GLU A 247 8.81 16.91 -3.58
N LYS A 248 8.85 15.64 -3.98
CA LYS A 248 7.95 15.08 -5.01
C LYS A 248 6.48 15.15 -4.58
N ILE A 249 6.18 14.85 -3.32
CA ILE A 249 4.83 15.01 -2.77
C ILE A 249 4.41 16.47 -2.76
N TRP A 250 5.30 17.38 -2.40
CA TRP A 250 5.05 18.82 -2.41
C TRP A 250 4.76 19.34 -3.82
N GLN A 251 5.46 18.83 -4.85
CA GLN A 251 5.20 19.18 -6.25
C GLN A 251 3.76 18.85 -6.69
N LEU A 252 3.11 17.85 -6.09
CA LEU A 252 1.71 17.50 -6.37
C LEU A 252 0.70 18.56 -5.89
N ASN A 253 1.13 19.55 -5.10
CA ASN A 253 0.29 20.71 -4.77
C ASN A 253 -0.01 21.57 -6.01
N GLY A 254 0.88 21.57 -7.01
CA GLY A 254 0.76 22.38 -8.21
C GLY A 254 0.31 21.58 -9.44
N PRO A 255 -0.25 22.26 -10.45
CA PRO A 255 -0.72 21.61 -11.68
C PRO A 255 0.42 20.88 -12.42
N GLU A 256 1.63 21.43 -12.44
CA GLU A 256 2.77 20.76 -13.10
C GLU A 256 3.10 19.39 -12.50
N GLY A 257 3.12 19.27 -11.17
CA GLY A 257 3.42 17.99 -10.52
C GLY A 257 2.34 16.96 -10.78
N GLN A 258 1.07 17.39 -10.80
CA GLN A 258 -0.07 16.55 -11.14
C GLN A 258 -0.05 16.14 -12.62
N SER A 259 0.27 17.05 -13.55
CA SER A 259 0.43 16.74 -14.97
C SER A 259 1.56 15.73 -15.21
N ARG A 260 2.71 15.88 -14.53
CA ARG A 260 3.79 14.88 -14.62
C ARG A 260 3.35 13.50 -14.12
N PHE A 261 2.60 13.46 -13.02
CA PHE A 261 2.03 12.20 -12.54
C PHE A 261 1.03 11.59 -13.54
N LEU A 262 0.14 12.41 -14.11
CA LEU A 262 -0.83 11.97 -15.12
C LEU A 262 -0.15 11.45 -16.39
N GLN A 263 0.94 12.08 -16.84
CA GLN A 263 1.71 11.60 -17.99
C GLN A 263 2.27 10.19 -17.75
N LEU A 264 2.85 9.94 -16.57
CA LEU A 264 3.29 8.59 -16.20
C LEU A 264 2.10 7.62 -16.11
N TRP A 265 0.96 8.10 -15.60
CA TRP A 265 -0.26 7.33 -15.54
C TRP A 265 -0.75 6.93 -16.93
N GLN A 266 -0.65 7.78 -17.95
CA GLN A 266 -1.14 7.52 -19.30
C GLN A 266 -0.16 6.69 -20.16
N ASP A 267 1.09 6.51 -19.72
CA ASP A 267 2.09 5.71 -20.43
C ASP A 267 1.90 4.20 -20.19
N ASP A 268 1.07 3.56 -21.02
CA ASP A 268 0.83 2.12 -20.95
C ASP A 268 2.11 1.29 -21.18
N ARG A 269 3.05 1.78 -21.99
CA ARG A 269 4.32 1.08 -22.23
C ARG A 269 5.17 1.05 -20.97
N LEU A 270 5.18 2.15 -20.21
CA LEU A 270 5.80 2.20 -18.90
C LEU A 270 5.14 1.21 -17.94
N VAL A 271 3.81 1.19 -17.86
CA VAL A 271 3.09 0.27 -16.96
C VAL A 271 3.39 -1.19 -17.28
N GLU A 272 3.34 -1.59 -18.55
CA GLU A 272 3.70 -2.94 -18.97
C GLU A 272 5.15 -3.30 -18.60
N LYS A 273 6.08 -2.35 -18.78
CA LYS A 273 7.49 -2.52 -18.39
C LYS A 273 7.64 -2.71 -16.88
N LEU A 274 6.94 -1.92 -16.07
CA LEU A 274 6.98 -2.02 -14.60
C LEU A 274 6.37 -3.33 -14.12
N GLN A 275 5.26 -3.77 -14.72
CA GLN A 275 4.64 -5.07 -14.41
C GLN A 275 5.59 -6.25 -14.70
N LYS A 276 6.25 -6.25 -15.87
CA LYS A 276 7.24 -7.27 -16.22
C LYS A 276 8.43 -7.27 -15.25
N ALA A 277 8.96 -6.08 -14.93
CA ALA A 277 10.08 -5.96 -13.99
C ALA A 277 9.76 -6.48 -12.58
N GLY A 278 8.51 -6.38 -12.12
CA GLY A 278 8.06 -6.92 -10.84
C GLY A 278 7.99 -8.45 -10.80
N ASN A 279 7.77 -9.11 -11.94
CA ASN A 279 7.56 -10.56 -11.99
C ASN A 279 8.87 -11.36 -12.16
N ASP A 280 9.87 -10.83 -12.86
CA ASP A 280 11.08 -11.59 -13.19
C ASP A 280 12.16 -11.52 -12.09
N ARG A 281 12.68 -10.32 -11.85
CA ARG A 281 13.72 -10.02 -10.85
C ARG A 281 13.51 -8.61 -10.34
N ALA A 282 13.02 -8.49 -9.12
CA ALA A 282 12.81 -7.19 -8.50
C ALA A 282 14.15 -6.50 -8.22
N LEU A 283 14.14 -5.17 -8.34
CA LEU A 283 15.23 -4.33 -7.87
C LEU A 283 15.12 -4.20 -6.35
N VAL A 284 16.14 -4.67 -5.64
CA VAL A 284 16.17 -4.65 -4.18
C VAL A 284 17.36 -3.81 -3.72
N PHE A 285 17.07 -2.92 -2.78
CA PHE A 285 18.03 -2.00 -2.19
C PHE A 285 18.51 -2.59 -0.87
N ARG A 286 19.83 -2.62 -0.66
CA ARG A 286 20.46 -3.10 0.57
C ARG A 286 21.33 -2.00 1.15
N PHE A 287 21.26 -1.79 2.45
CA PHE A 287 22.08 -0.78 3.12
C PHE A 287 23.52 -1.25 3.28
N ALA A 288 24.48 -0.47 2.80
CA ALA A 288 25.90 -0.75 2.90
C ALA A 288 26.68 0.55 3.10
N THR A 289 27.42 0.65 4.21
CA THR A 289 28.33 1.79 4.51
C THR A 289 27.66 3.15 4.32
N GLY A 290 26.49 3.38 4.93
CA GLY A 290 25.78 4.67 4.86
C GLY A 290 25.08 4.98 3.54
N LYS A 291 25.07 4.04 2.58
CA LYS A 291 24.42 4.19 1.27
C LYS A 291 23.57 2.97 0.95
N LEU A 292 22.65 3.12 -0.01
CA LEU A 292 21.92 1.99 -0.57
C LEU A 292 22.63 1.48 -1.82
N LYS A 293 22.89 0.18 -1.85
CA LYS A 293 23.34 -0.55 -3.04
C LYS A 293 22.16 -1.32 -3.62
N THR A 294 22.10 -1.43 -4.94
CA THR A 294 21.03 -2.14 -5.64
C THR A 294 21.51 -3.48 -6.17
N ALA A 295 20.66 -4.50 -6.05
CA ALA A 295 20.82 -5.76 -6.75
C ALA A 295 19.48 -6.19 -7.38
N ARG A 296 19.53 -6.88 -8.51
CA ARG A 296 18.35 -7.57 -9.06
C ARG A 296 18.29 -8.97 -8.50
N GLN A 297 17.22 -9.32 -7.80
CA GLN A 297 17.03 -10.66 -7.25
C GLN A 297 15.64 -11.19 -7.57
N SER A 298 15.54 -12.50 -7.79
CA SER A 298 14.24 -13.16 -7.83
C SER A 298 13.67 -13.08 -6.43
N LEU A 299 12.41 -12.68 -6.35
CA LEU A 299 11.67 -12.69 -5.10
C LEU A 299 11.04 -14.06 -4.84
N LEU A 300 10.99 -14.98 -5.81
CA LEU A 300 10.43 -16.31 -5.57
C LEU A 300 11.27 -17.08 -4.53
N PRO A 301 10.64 -17.87 -3.63
CA PRO A 301 11.37 -18.70 -2.68
C PRO A 301 12.38 -19.60 -3.41
N PRO A 302 13.54 -19.90 -2.81
CA PRO A 302 14.57 -20.76 -3.41
C PRO A 302 14.02 -22.13 -3.83
N GLU A 303 13.00 -22.62 -3.13
CA GLU A 303 12.30 -23.89 -3.34
C GLU A 303 11.63 -24.02 -4.72
N TYR A 304 11.43 -22.91 -5.44
CA TYR A 304 10.89 -22.89 -6.80
C TYR A 304 11.96 -22.80 -7.90
N LYS A 305 13.26 -22.89 -7.56
CA LYS A 305 14.36 -22.84 -8.54
C LYS A 305 14.73 -24.21 -9.14
N PHE A 306 14.05 -25.28 -8.74
CA PHE A 306 14.30 -26.64 -9.21
C PHE A 306 13.00 -27.30 -9.71
N TYR A 307 12.34 -26.71 -10.71
CA TYR A 307 11.40 -27.39 -11.58
C TYR A 307 11.52 -26.86 -13.00
#